data_AF-A0A9P7DQN6-F1
#
_entry.id   AF-A0A9P7DQN6-F1
#
_cell.length_a   1.000
_cell.length_b   1.000
_cell.length_c   1.000
_cell.angle_alpha   90.00
_cell.angle_beta   90.00
_cell.angle_gamma   90.00
#
_symmetry.space_group_name_H-M   'P 1'
#
loop_
_entity.id
_entity.type
_entity.pdbx_description
1 polymer ?
#
loop_
_entity_poly.entity_id
_entity_poly.type
_entity_poly.pdbx_seq_one_letter_code
_entity_poly.pdbx_strand_id
1 'polypeptide(L)'
;MENICELPDGLTAASLKVARGSEIAFWIACANAAAGKRVMTKNSHVDDQRQRLVKYYGFELTDGTASVTGLISIALKTREEDIKEHQLSWLRELGDEWSRTAAEGKEFTLCDRSSELCSTDLLREAVSLIAKLAVHATPSAAISSALLYLDGQMQTENNKTVSALIGAPVVGTLWSKLQSATTAFAGPAAPLPVLPHVTSDAAVLDSCQLDIESMQRAQDLRDAIEQVENGAVGCICKRYIPRDDRAAKAMWGHLKGKVTKHGRLYGLLSGTFQADRDSFFQFFTVSAAMNDKKRYIDPVSGRFSEQLWRAVWGDQNDWHVWRELGKEWYEGRKAL
;
A
#
# COMPACT_ATOMS: atom_id res chain seq x y z
N MET A 1 30.46 31.67 -28.56
CA MET A 1 29.06 31.87 -28.15
C MET A 1 28.79 30.93 -27.00
N GLU A 2 28.86 31.45 -25.77
CA GLU A 2 28.47 30.69 -24.59
C GLU A 2 26.95 30.54 -24.64
N ASN A 3 26.48 29.33 -24.90
CA ASN A 3 25.06 29.02 -24.94
C ASN A 3 24.57 28.99 -23.49
N ILE A 4 24.05 30.11 -23.01
CA ILE A 4 23.52 30.26 -21.65
C ILE A 4 22.31 29.34 -21.55
N CYS A 5 22.49 28.14 -20.98
CA CYS A 5 21.38 27.25 -20.68
C CYS A 5 20.48 27.94 -19.67
N GLU A 6 19.20 28.10 -20.01
CA GLU A 6 18.19 28.58 -19.08
C GLU A 6 18.21 27.73 -17.81
N LEU A 7 18.24 28.42 -16.66
CA LEU A 7 18.31 27.79 -15.36
C LEU A 7 16.96 27.11 -15.07
N PRO A 8 16.91 25.81 -14.75
CA PRO A 8 15.65 25.14 -14.39
C PRO A 8 15.00 25.81 -13.17
N ASP A 9 13.67 25.95 -13.20
CA ASP A 9 12.91 26.55 -12.11
C ASP A 9 13.25 25.92 -10.76
N GLY A 10 13.55 26.77 -9.77
CA GLY A 10 13.87 26.35 -8.40
C GLY A 10 15.28 25.79 -8.19
N LEU A 11 16.13 25.73 -9.22
CA LEU A 11 17.53 25.35 -9.05
C LEU A 11 18.34 26.50 -8.45
N THR A 12 18.73 26.36 -7.19
CA THR A 12 19.60 27.30 -6.46
C THR A 12 20.68 26.52 -5.73
N ALA A 13 21.78 27.17 -5.34
CA ALA A 13 22.83 26.52 -4.55
C ALA A 13 22.28 25.93 -3.22
N ALA A 14 21.28 26.59 -2.63
CA ALA A 14 20.61 26.10 -1.42
C ALA A 14 19.75 24.86 -1.70
N SER A 15 18.92 24.88 -2.76
CA SER A 15 18.08 23.73 -3.10
C SER A 15 18.92 22.52 -3.50
N LEU A 16 20.06 22.71 -4.16
CA LEU A 16 20.96 21.62 -4.55
C LEU A 16 21.61 20.91 -3.35
N LYS A 17 21.89 21.62 -2.25
CA LYS A 17 22.45 21.04 -1.01
C LYS A 17 21.45 20.09 -0.32
N VAL A 18 20.16 20.42 -0.36
CA VAL A 18 19.09 19.62 0.30
C VAL A 18 18.37 18.66 -0.64
N ALA A 19 18.60 18.77 -1.94
CA ALA A 19 17.88 18.00 -2.96
C ALA A 19 18.06 16.49 -2.80
N ARG A 20 16.96 15.76 -2.97
CA ARG A 20 16.92 14.29 -3.04
C ARG A 20 17.44 13.80 -4.38
N GLY A 21 17.82 12.53 -4.46
CA GLY A 21 18.34 11.92 -5.69
C GLY A 21 17.39 12.05 -6.91
N SER A 22 16.07 12.07 -6.69
CA SER A 22 15.08 12.27 -7.75
C SER A 22 15.09 13.68 -8.35
N GLU A 23 15.26 14.71 -7.52
CA GLU A 23 15.32 16.12 -7.95
C GLU A 23 16.61 16.37 -8.73
N ILE A 24 17.72 15.82 -8.23
CA ILE A 24 19.01 15.87 -8.92
C ILE A 24 18.94 15.15 -10.28
N ALA A 25 18.31 13.98 -10.34
CA ALA A 25 18.13 13.25 -11.60
C ALA A 25 17.25 14.01 -12.61
N PHE A 26 16.26 14.78 -12.12
CA PHE A 26 15.45 15.68 -12.93
C PHE A 26 16.30 16.83 -13.51
N TRP A 27 17.06 17.55 -12.68
CA TRP A 27 17.92 18.64 -13.17
C TRP A 27 19.02 18.16 -14.12
N ILE A 28 19.56 16.95 -13.92
CA ILE A 28 20.46 16.30 -14.89
C ILE A 28 19.76 16.04 -16.23
N ALA A 29 18.49 15.62 -16.20
CA ALA A 29 17.72 15.41 -17.43
C ALA A 29 17.49 16.73 -18.17
N CYS A 30 17.14 17.80 -17.46
CA CYS A 30 17.00 19.15 -18.03
C CYS A 30 18.33 19.64 -18.64
N ALA A 31 19.45 19.50 -17.92
CA ALA A 31 20.76 19.89 -18.42
C ALA A 31 21.16 19.13 -19.70
N ASN A 32 20.93 17.81 -19.73
CA ASN A 32 21.20 16.99 -20.92
C ASN A 32 20.28 17.33 -22.10
N ALA A 33 19.01 17.65 -21.83
CA ALA A 33 18.07 18.09 -22.85
C ALA A 33 18.48 19.43 -23.45
N ALA A 34 18.84 20.42 -22.61
CA ALA A 34 19.31 21.73 -23.04
C ALA A 34 20.62 21.65 -23.84
N ALA A 35 21.53 20.75 -23.47
CA ALA A 35 22.76 20.51 -24.21
C ALA A 35 22.58 19.74 -25.53
N GLY A 36 21.39 19.16 -25.78
CA GLY A 36 21.13 18.26 -26.91
C GLY A 36 21.96 16.97 -26.89
N LYS A 37 22.66 16.68 -25.79
CA LYS A 37 23.52 15.50 -25.63
C LYS A 37 23.67 15.12 -24.17
N ARG A 38 24.08 13.88 -23.93
CA ARG A 38 24.33 13.37 -22.56
C ARG A 38 25.65 13.91 -22.02
N VAL A 39 25.60 15.06 -21.34
CA VAL A 39 26.74 15.69 -20.65
C VAL A 39 26.99 15.06 -19.28
N MET A 40 25.94 14.60 -18.59
CA MET A 40 26.03 14.01 -17.25
C MET A 40 25.38 12.63 -17.17
N THR A 41 26.04 11.70 -16.45
CA THR A 41 25.49 10.37 -16.16
C THR A 41 24.65 10.35 -14.88
N LYS A 42 23.55 9.60 -14.89
CA LYS A 42 22.58 9.48 -13.78
C LYS A 42 22.96 8.43 -12.72
N ASN A 43 24.06 7.68 -12.92
CA ASN A 43 24.39 6.48 -12.13
C ASN A 43 25.57 6.72 -11.16
N SER A 44 25.91 7.96 -10.83
CA SER A 44 26.95 8.27 -9.81
C SER A 44 26.34 8.50 -8.43
N HIS A 45 27.19 8.56 -7.40
CA HIS A 45 26.81 8.97 -6.05
C HIS A 45 26.13 10.36 -6.09
N VAL A 46 25.20 10.61 -5.16
CA VAL A 46 24.39 11.84 -5.13
C VAL A 46 25.28 13.10 -5.03
N ASP A 47 26.36 13.04 -4.25
CA ASP A 47 27.27 14.19 -4.10
C ASP A 47 28.09 14.47 -5.36
N ASP A 48 28.50 13.44 -6.11
CA ASP A 48 29.14 13.63 -7.42
C ASP A 48 28.18 14.29 -8.41
N GLN A 49 26.91 13.90 -8.35
CA GLN A 49 25.87 14.49 -9.20
C GLN A 49 25.65 15.96 -8.86
N ARG A 50 25.63 16.31 -7.57
CA ARG A 50 25.57 17.71 -7.11
C ARG A 50 26.77 18.49 -7.62
N GLN A 51 28.00 18.02 -7.40
CA GLN A 51 29.21 18.71 -7.86
C GLN A 51 29.24 18.92 -9.38
N ARG A 52 28.73 17.96 -10.18
CA ARG A 52 28.61 18.12 -11.63
C ARG A 52 27.59 19.19 -12.01
N LEU A 53 26.44 19.26 -11.34
CA LEU A 53 25.46 20.31 -11.56
C LEU A 53 26.02 21.69 -11.16
N VAL A 54 26.72 21.78 -10.03
CA VAL A 54 27.44 22.99 -9.59
C VAL A 54 28.39 23.48 -10.66
N LYS A 55 29.23 22.58 -11.17
CA LYS A 55 30.19 22.89 -12.24
C LYS A 55 29.52 23.29 -13.55
N TYR A 56 28.39 22.66 -13.89
CA TYR A 56 27.68 22.92 -15.16
C TYR A 56 26.98 24.28 -15.16
N TYR A 57 26.34 24.64 -14.05
CA TYR A 57 25.60 25.91 -13.91
C TYR A 57 26.46 27.05 -13.33
N GLY A 58 27.72 26.79 -12.98
CA GLY A 58 28.63 27.81 -12.45
C GLY A 58 28.28 28.27 -11.03
N PHE A 59 27.70 27.41 -10.21
CA PHE A 59 27.48 27.72 -8.79
C PHE A 59 28.79 27.60 -8.01
N GLU A 60 29.01 28.46 -7.02
CA GLU A 60 30.04 28.24 -6.01
C GLU A 60 29.39 27.57 -4.79
N LEU A 61 29.69 26.29 -4.56
CA LEU A 61 29.39 25.65 -3.29
C LEU A 61 30.43 26.13 -2.28
N THR A 62 30.21 27.30 -1.69
CA THR A 62 30.94 27.65 -0.48
C THR A 62 30.53 26.66 0.61
N ASP A 63 31.52 25.94 1.16
CA ASP A 63 31.40 25.03 2.32
C ASP A 63 31.08 25.78 3.62
N GLY A 64 30.57 27.01 3.51
CA GLY A 64 30.20 27.87 4.61
C GLY A 64 29.17 27.20 5.50
N THR A 65 29.64 26.79 6.66
CA THR A 65 28.93 26.50 7.92
C THR A 65 28.17 27.73 8.43
N ALA A 66 27.45 28.41 7.55
CA ALA A 66 26.56 29.50 7.93
C ALA A 66 25.26 28.86 8.42
N SER A 67 25.04 28.97 9.72
CA SER A 67 23.81 28.60 10.41
C SER A 67 22.63 29.35 9.74
N VAL A 68 21.95 28.69 8.81
CA VAL A 68 20.71 29.21 8.21
C VAL A 68 19.59 28.98 9.22
N THR A 69 19.50 29.89 10.19
CA THR A 69 18.31 30.05 11.02
C THR A 69 17.23 30.69 10.16
N GLY A 70 16.19 29.91 9.84
CA GLY A 70 14.86 30.47 9.54
C GLY A 70 14.54 30.80 8.09
N LEU A 71 14.72 29.86 7.16
CA LEU A 71 13.98 29.92 5.89
C LEU A 71 12.82 28.92 5.95
N ILE A 72 11.61 29.48 5.88
CA ILE A 72 10.33 28.78 5.82
C ILE A 72 10.46 27.69 4.76
N SER A 73 10.48 26.44 5.22
CA SER A 73 10.48 25.26 4.37
C SER A 73 9.15 25.22 3.65
N ILE A 74 9.08 25.87 2.48
CA ILE A 74 8.04 25.61 1.50
C ILE A 74 8.33 24.19 1.04
N ALA A 75 7.65 23.22 1.67
CA ALA A 75 7.75 21.83 1.31
C ALA A 75 7.42 21.71 -0.19
N LEU A 76 8.46 21.54 -1.01
CA LEU A 76 8.29 21.21 -2.41
C LEU A 76 7.47 19.93 -2.46
N LYS A 77 6.26 20.03 -3.03
CA LYS A 77 5.39 18.89 -3.21
C LYS A 77 6.18 17.83 -3.95
N THR A 78 6.23 16.64 -3.38
CA THR A 78 6.92 15.53 -4.05
C THR A 78 6.13 15.17 -5.32
N ARG A 79 6.80 14.67 -6.36
CA ARG A 79 6.11 14.16 -7.57
C ARG A 79 5.02 13.13 -7.22
N GLU A 80 5.19 12.40 -6.12
CA GLU A 80 4.19 11.46 -5.62
C GLU A 80 2.95 12.17 -5.05
N GLU A 81 3.13 13.33 -4.40
CA GLU A 81 2.03 14.20 -3.99
C GLU A 81 1.31 14.80 -5.20
N ASP A 82 2.02 15.20 -6.25
CA ASP A 82 1.40 15.68 -7.48
C ASP A 82 0.57 14.58 -8.17
N ILE A 83 1.08 13.34 -8.21
CA ILE A 83 0.34 12.19 -8.74
C ILE A 83 -0.92 11.93 -7.90
N LYS A 84 -0.81 11.98 -6.57
CA LYS A 84 -1.96 11.80 -5.67
C LYS A 84 -3.00 12.91 -5.86
N GLU A 85 -2.55 14.15 -5.99
CA GLU A 85 -3.43 15.29 -6.21
C GLU A 85 -4.15 15.17 -7.56
N HIS A 86 -3.45 14.76 -8.62
CA HIS A 86 -4.06 14.53 -9.92
C HIS A 86 -5.08 13.38 -9.90
N GLN A 87 -4.75 12.25 -9.27
CA GLN A 87 -5.67 11.12 -9.10
C GLN A 87 -6.91 11.51 -8.30
N LEU A 88 -6.74 12.29 -7.24
CA LEU A 88 -7.86 12.77 -6.43
C LEU A 88 -8.70 13.80 -7.19
N SER A 89 -8.10 14.68 -8.00
CA SER A 89 -8.83 15.62 -8.86
C SER A 89 -9.71 14.87 -9.86
N TRP A 90 -9.15 13.88 -10.56
CA TRP A 90 -9.90 13.06 -11.52
C TRP A 90 -11.08 12.32 -10.88
N LEU A 91 -10.88 11.74 -9.69
CA LEU A 91 -11.97 11.10 -8.95
C LEU A 91 -13.07 12.08 -8.54
N ARG A 92 -12.74 13.34 -8.25
CA ARG A 92 -13.74 14.39 -7.96
C ARG A 92 -14.53 14.74 -9.21
N GLU A 93 -13.86 14.94 -10.33
CA GLU A 93 -14.52 15.19 -11.63
C GLU A 93 -15.49 14.07 -12.00
N LEU A 94 -15.09 12.81 -11.77
CA LEU A 94 -15.94 11.63 -11.98
C LEU A 94 -17.16 11.63 -11.06
N GLY A 95 -16.99 12.03 -9.79
CA GLY A 95 -18.09 12.17 -8.83
C GLY A 95 -19.07 13.29 -9.19
N ASP A 96 -18.56 14.42 -9.69
CA ASP A 96 -19.38 15.54 -10.17
C ASP A 96 -20.17 15.15 -11.42
N GLU A 97 -19.54 14.42 -12.34
CA GLU A 97 -20.19 13.87 -13.53
C GLU A 97 -21.31 12.89 -13.15
N TRP A 98 -21.03 11.94 -12.24
CA TRP A 98 -22.04 11.02 -11.75
C TRP A 98 -23.22 11.77 -11.10
N SER A 99 -22.93 12.75 -10.24
CA SER A 99 -23.97 13.54 -9.57
C SER A 99 -24.85 14.30 -10.56
N ARG A 100 -24.26 14.89 -11.60
CA ARG A 100 -25.00 15.56 -12.68
C ARG A 100 -25.86 14.57 -13.47
N THR A 101 -25.31 13.43 -13.82
CA THR A 101 -26.00 12.37 -14.59
C THR A 101 -27.19 11.81 -13.81
N ALA A 102 -27.03 11.61 -12.50
CA ALA A 102 -28.08 11.18 -11.58
C ALA A 102 -29.18 12.24 -11.43
N ALA A 103 -28.83 13.53 -11.31
CA ALA A 103 -29.81 14.62 -11.23
C ALA A 103 -30.64 14.76 -12.52
N GLU A 104 -30.06 14.40 -13.66
CA GLU A 104 -30.73 14.35 -14.96
C GLU A 104 -31.52 13.05 -15.20
N GLY A 105 -31.51 12.10 -14.26
CA GLY A 105 -32.15 10.79 -14.40
C GLY A 105 -31.52 9.90 -15.47
N LYS A 106 -30.27 10.16 -15.86
CA LYS A 106 -29.53 9.39 -16.85
C LYS A 106 -28.69 8.31 -16.17
N GLU A 107 -28.45 7.20 -16.87
CA GLU A 107 -27.56 6.15 -16.41
C GLU A 107 -26.10 6.60 -16.57
N PHE A 108 -25.32 6.54 -15.48
CA PHE A 108 -23.90 6.87 -15.51
C PHE A 108 -23.09 5.67 -16.03
N THR A 109 -22.47 5.83 -17.20
CA THR A 109 -21.61 4.81 -17.81
C THR A 109 -20.14 5.16 -17.62
N LEU A 110 -19.44 4.41 -16.75
CA LEU A 110 -18.02 4.64 -16.43
C LEU A 110 -17.09 4.54 -17.65
N CYS A 111 -17.51 3.81 -18.68
CA CYS A 111 -16.84 3.71 -19.97
C CYS A 111 -17.88 3.89 -21.06
N ASP A 112 -17.55 4.71 -22.05
CA ASP A 112 -18.38 4.87 -23.23
C ASP A 112 -18.47 3.52 -23.96
N ARG A 113 -19.66 2.91 -23.95
CA ARG A 113 -19.92 1.61 -24.58
C ARG A 113 -19.73 1.64 -26.10
N SER A 114 -19.57 2.83 -26.69
CA SER A 114 -19.30 3.02 -28.12
C SER A 114 -17.96 2.42 -28.58
N SER A 115 -17.05 2.09 -27.65
CA SER A 115 -15.85 1.29 -27.94
C SER A 115 -16.13 -0.22 -27.81
N GLU A 116 -17.04 -0.76 -28.63
CA GLU A 116 -17.44 -2.19 -28.63
C GLU A 116 -16.32 -3.20 -28.96
N LEU A 117 -15.09 -2.74 -29.22
CA LEU A 117 -13.98 -3.61 -29.64
C LEU A 117 -13.03 -4.08 -28.53
N CYS A 118 -13.30 -3.84 -27.24
CA CYS A 118 -12.29 -4.19 -26.22
C CYS A 118 -12.80 -4.60 -24.82
N SER A 119 -14.08 -4.93 -24.61
CA SER A 119 -14.51 -5.39 -23.27
C SER A 119 -14.38 -6.90 -23.08
N THR A 120 -14.59 -7.69 -24.12
CA THR A 120 -14.55 -9.16 -24.04
C THR A 120 -13.13 -9.70 -24.09
N ASP A 121 -12.25 -9.06 -24.86
CA ASP A 121 -10.84 -9.47 -24.95
C ASP A 121 -10.07 -9.14 -23.68
N LEU A 122 -10.37 -8.02 -23.01
CA LEU A 122 -9.73 -7.62 -21.77
C LEU A 122 -10.18 -8.52 -20.59
N LEU A 123 -11.45 -8.91 -20.55
CA LEU A 123 -11.95 -9.94 -19.63
C LEU A 123 -11.34 -11.31 -19.92
N ARG A 124 -11.24 -11.70 -21.21
CA ARG A 124 -10.60 -12.96 -21.62
C ARG A 124 -9.13 -13.00 -21.25
N GLU A 125 -8.42 -11.89 -21.39
CA GLU A 125 -7.00 -11.77 -21.06
C GLU A 125 -6.78 -11.75 -19.54
N ALA A 126 -7.65 -11.07 -18.78
CA ALA A 126 -7.67 -11.12 -17.32
C ALA A 126 -7.92 -12.56 -16.81
N VAL A 127 -8.90 -13.27 -17.38
CA VAL A 127 -9.18 -14.67 -17.05
C VAL A 127 -8.02 -15.59 -17.45
N SER A 128 -7.39 -15.35 -18.60
CA SER A 128 -6.20 -16.08 -19.04
C SER A 128 -5.01 -15.89 -18.08
N LEU A 129 -4.80 -14.67 -17.60
CA LEU A 129 -3.77 -14.34 -16.63
C LEU A 129 -4.04 -15.01 -15.28
N ILE A 130 -5.28 -14.99 -14.80
CA ILE A 130 -5.69 -15.67 -13.57
C ILE A 130 -5.47 -17.19 -13.69
N ALA A 131 -5.83 -17.79 -14.81
CA ALA A 131 -5.62 -19.23 -15.06
C ALA A 131 -4.13 -19.60 -15.12
N LYS A 132 -3.29 -18.79 -15.78
CA LYS A 132 -1.83 -18.99 -15.81
C LYS A 132 -1.19 -18.87 -14.44
N LEU A 133 -1.69 -17.95 -13.60
CA LEU A 133 -1.24 -17.79 -12.22
C LEU A 133 -1.66 -18.97 -11.33
N ALA A 134 -2.82 -19.58 -11.59
CA ALA A 134 -3.32 -20.73 -10.84
C ALA A 134 -2.52 -22.03 -11.11
N VAL A 135 -1.94 -22.21 -12.30
CA VAL A 135 -1.12 -23.39 -12.66
C VAL A 135 0.20 -23.45 -11.87
N HIS A 136 0.68 -22.31 -11.36
CA HIS A 136 1.93 -22.22 -10.59
C HIS A 136 1.72 -22.21 -9.07
N ALA A 137 0.47 -22.24 -8.60
CA ALA A 137 0.15 -22.33 -7.18
C ALA A 137 -0.33 -23.73 -6.81
N THR A 138 0.18 -24.30 -5.72
CA THR A 138 -0.39 -25.51 -5.13
C THR A 138 -1.88 -25.27 -4.83
N PRO A 139 -2.80 -26.18 -5.20
CA PRO A 139 -4.24 -25.88 -5.12
C PRO A 139 -4.66 -25.72 -3.67
N SER A 140 -5.01 -24.49 -3.26
CA SER A 140 -5.74 -24.25 -2.03
C SER A 140 -7.21 -24.59 -2.27
N ALA A 141 -7.83 -25.34 -1.36
CA ALA A 141 -9.23 -25.76 -1.42
C ALA A 141 -10.21 -24.58 -1.65
N ALA A 142 -9.81 -23.36 -1.27
CA ALA A 142 -10.59 -22.15 -1.48
C ALA A 142 -10.75 -21.74 -2.96
N ILE A 143 -9.76 -22.04 -3.82
CA ILE A 143 -9.82 -21.68 -5.26
C ILE A 143 -10.76 -22.64 -5.99
N SER A 144 -10.75 -23.93 -5.63
CA SER A 144 -11.67 -24.93 -6.18
C SER A 144 -13.13 -24.62 -5.83
N SER A 145 -13.42 -24.14 -4.62
CA SER A 145 -14.78 -23.72 -4.23
C SER A 145 -15.24 -22.44 -4.96
N ALA A 146 -14.35 -21.47 -5.19
CA ALA A 146 -14.68 -20.26 -5.93
C ALA A 146 -14.94 -20.53 -7.42
N LEU A 147 -14.18 -21.45 -8.03
CA LEU A 147 -14.40 -21.88 -9.42
C LEU A 147 -15.69 -22.71 -9.57
N LEU A 148 -16.02 -23.59 -8.62
CA LEU A 148 -17.29 -24.32 -8.61
C LEU A 148 -18.51 -23.40 -8.40
N TYR A 149 -18.35 -22.31 -7.64
CA TYR A 149 -19.41 -21.32 -7.44
C TYR A 149 -19.69 -20.50 -8.72
N LEU A 150 -18.64 -20.15 -9.47
CA LEU A 150 -18.75 -19.47 -10.77
C LEU A 150 -19.35 -20.36 -11.86
N ASP A 151 -19.02 -21.66 -11.86
CA ASP A 151 -19.59 -22.64 -12.80
C ASP A 151 -21.09 -22.89 -12.53
N GLY A 152 -21.48 -22.93 -11.26
CA GLY A 152 -22.90 -23.06 -10.86
C GLY A 152 -23.76 -21.85 -11.19
N GLN A 153 -23.18 -20.64 -11.24
CA GLN A 153 -23.91 -19.40 -11.50
C GLN A 153 -24.12 -19.11 -12.99
N MET A 154 -23.35 -19.75 -13.89
CA MET A 154 -23.49 -19.61 -15.34
C MET A 154 -24.50 -20.60 -15.97
N GLN A 155 -25.08 -21.52 -15.18
CA GLN A 155 -26.02 -22.53 -15.69
C GLN A 155 -27.50 -22.13 -15.67
N THR A 156 -27.87 -20.98 -15.09
CA THR A 156 -29.25 -20.48 -15.20
C THR A 156 -29.34 -19.36 -16.23
N GLU A 157 -30.14 -19.63 -17.26
CA GLU A 157 -30.55 -18.71 -18.33
C GLU A 157 -29.55 -18.46 -19.47
N ASN A 158 -29.14 -19.52 -20.18
CA ASN A 158 -29.04 -19.56 -21.66
C ASN A 158 -28.35 -20.85 -22.13
N ASN A 159 -29.10 -21.96 -22.24
CA ASN A 159 -28.55 -23.24 -22.68
C ASN A 159 -29.42 -23.91 -23.75
N LYS A 160 -29.22 -23.49 -25.01
CA LYS A 160 -29.53 -24.33 -26.19
C LYS A 160 -28.43 -24.38 -27.25
N THR A 161 -27.38 -23.56 -27.15
CA THR A 161 -26.39 -23.46 -28.24
C THR A 161 -25.01 -24.04 -27.89
N VAL A 162 -24.69 -24.26 -26.61
CA VAL A 162 -23.33 -24.68 -26.19
C VAL A 162 -23.21 -26.20 -25.97
N SER A 163 -24.31 -26.91 -25.68
CA SER A 163 -24.30 -28.37 -25.46
C SER A 163 -23.98 -29.22 -26.70
N ALA A 164 -23.81 -28.62 -27.88
CA ALA A 164 -23.47 -29.35 -29.11
C ALA A 164 -21.96 -29.43 -29.39
N LEU A 165 -21.09 -28.70 -28.66
CA LEU A 165 -19.70 -28.51 -29.10
C LEU A 165 -18.62 -29.27 -28.29
N ILE A 166 -18.93 -29.87 -27.15
CA ILE A 166 -17.90 -30.54 -26.32
C ILE A 166 -18.44 -31.87 -25.80
N GLY A 167 -18.15 -32.95 -26.54
CA GLY A 167 -18.34 -34.33 -26.07
C GLY A 167 -17.01 -35.06 -26.02
N ALA A 168 -16.52 -35.39 -24.81
CA ALA A 168 -15.79 -36.62 -24.46
C ALA A 168 -15.27 -36.58 -22.99
N PRO A 169 -15.33 -37.68 -22.21
CA PRO A 169 -14.89 -37.70 -20.82
C PRO A 169 -13.46 -38.24 -20.65
N VAL A 170 -12.63 -37.54 -19.88
CA VAL A 170 -11.35 -38.05 -19.34
C VAL A 170 -11.29 -37.71 -17.85
N VAL A 171 -11.85 -38.56 -17.00
CA VAL A 171 -11.65 -38.49 -15.54
C VAL A 171 -11.56 -39.91 -15.00
N GLY A 172 -10.41 -40.28 -14.45
CA GLY A 172 -10.31 -41.43 -13.55
C GLY A 172 -9.03 -42.26 -13.69
N THR A 173 -7.84 -41.73 -13.33
CA THR A 173 -6.67 -42.61 -13.14
C THR A 173 -5.53 -42.00 -12.28
N LEU A 174 -5.80 -41.44 -11.09
CA LEU A 174 -4.70 -40.96 -10.23
C LEU A 174 -4.82 -41.19 -8.72
N TRP A 175 -5.94 -41.74 -8.22
CA TRP A 175 -6.14 -41.86 -6.76
C TRP A 175 -5.62 -43.18 -6.13
N SER A 176 -5.27 -44.20 -6.93
CA SER A 176 -5.08 -45.55 -6.42
C SER A 176 -3.65 -45.94 -6.00
N LYS A 177 -2.68 -45.01 -5.98
CA LYS A 177 -1.24 -45.37 -5.80
C LYS A 177 -0.54 -44.84 -4.54
N LEU A 178 -1.27 -44.28 -3.57
CA LEU A 178 -0.66 -43.63 -2.39
C LEU A 178 -0.91 -44.32 -1.04
N GLN A 179 -1.49 -45.52 -1.00
CA GLN A 179 -1.87 -46.19 0.26
C GLN A 179 -1.12 -47.49 0.58
N SER A 180 0.13 -47.68 0.15
CA SER A 180 0.85 -48.92 0.53
C SER A 180 2.34 -48.71 0.75
N ALA A 181 2.73 -48.30 1.97
CA ALA A 181 4.04 -48.58 2.55
C ALA A 181 4.07 -48.24 4.04
N THR A 182 3.61 -49.15 4.92
CA THR A 182 4.02 -49.14 6.34
C THR A 182 3.91 -50.56 6.90
N THR A 183 5.05 -51.26 7.00
CA THR A 183 5.16 -52.44 7.86
C THR A 183 6.58 -52.68 8.35
N ALA A 184 6.69 -52.66 9.69
CA ALA A 184 7.48 -53.51 10.58
C ALA A 184 9.01 -53.63 10.41
N PHE A 185 9.73 -53.14 11.43
CA PHE A 185 10.95 -53.81 11.91
C PHE A 185 11.03 -53.67 13.44
N ALA A 186 11.03 -54.81 14.13
CA ALA A 186 11.26 -54.93 15.57
C ALA A 186 12.55 -55.73 15.80
N GLY A 187 13.48 -55.17 16.57
CA GLY A 187 14.73 -55.82 16.98
C GLY A 187 15.25 -55.23 18.29
N PRO A 188 15.90 -56.02 19.16
CA PRO A 188 16.16 -55.67 20.56
C PRO A 188 17.44 -54.84 20.77
N ALA A 189 17.41 -54.07 21.86
CA ALA A 189 18.27 -52.94 22.18
C ALA A 189 19.70 -53.29 22.66
N ALA A 190 20.67 -52.48 22.21
CA ALA A 190 21.97 -52.29 22.85
C ALA A 190 22.12 -50.81 23.24
N PRO A 191 22.71 -50.48 24.40
CA PRO A 191 22.82 -49.10 24.87
C PRO A 191 23.98 -48.39 24.15
N LEU A 192 23.65 -47.41 23.31
CA LEU A 192 24.61 -46.54 22.62
C LEU A 192 24.72 -45.16 23.30
N PRO A 193 25.89 -44.50 23.15
CA PRO A 193 26.26 -43.30 23.87
C PRO A 193 25.40 -42.10 23.48
N VAL A 194 25.10 -41.25 24.48
CA VAL A 194 24.31 -40.02 24.37
C VAL A 194 24.99 -39.06 23.39
N LEU A 195 24.46 -39.02 22.16
CA LEU A 195 24.82 -37.99 21.18
C LEU A 195 24.16 -36.65 21.55
N PRO A 196 24.82 -35.51 21.25
CA PRO A 196 24.25 -34.19 21.50
C PRO A 196 22.90 -34.07 20.81
N HIS A 197 21.91 -33.65 21.59
CA HIS A 197 20.52 -33.50 21.18
C HIS A 197 20.44 -32.56 19.97
N VAL A 198 20.38 -33.13 18.77
CA VAL A 198 20.00 -32.40 17.56
C VAL A 198 18.58 -31.91 17.86
N THR A 199 18.42 -30.59 17.95
CA THR A 199 17.10 -29.97 18.02
C THR A 199 16.42 -30.35 16.71
N SER A 200 15.42 -31.21 16.81
CA SER A 200 14.68 -31.71 15.64
C SER A 200 14.24 -30.53 14.78
N ASP A 201 14.43 -30.63 13.46
CA ASP A 201 14.00 -29.62 12.48
C ASP A 201 12.51 -29.26 12.66
N ALA A 202 11.70 -30.15 13.24
CA ALA A 202 10.32 -29.89 13.63
C ALA A 202 10.19 -28.74 14.64
N ALA A 203 11.04 -28.68 15.67
CA ALA A 203 11.00 -27.61 16.67
C ALA A 203 11.36 -26.23 16.08
N VAL A 204 12.22 -26.20 15.05
CA VAL A 204 12.57 -24.98 14.33
C VAL A 204 11.40 -24.49 13.47
N LEU A 205 10.69 -25.42 12.81
CA LEU A 205 9.49 -25.10 12.03
C LEU A 205 8.34 -24.63 12.91
N ASP A 206 8.12 -25.28 14.06
CA ASP A 206 7.09 -24.88 15.03
C ASP A 206 7.34 -23.47 15.58
N SER A 207 8.60 -23.13 15.88
CA SER A 207 8.98 -21.76 16.27
C SER A 207 8.71 -20.75 15.14
N CYS A 208 8.92 -21.12 13.87
CA CYS A 208 8.65 -20.25 12.74
C CYS A 208 7.15 -19.99 12.54
N GLN A 209 6.32 -21.00 12.75
CA GLN A 209 4.87 -20.89 12.65
C GLN A 209 4.31 -19.94 13.71
N LEU A 210 4.82 -20.03 14.94
CA LEU A 210 4.41 -19.20 16.07
C LEU A 210 4.70 -17.71 15.83
N ASP A 211 5.87 -17.38 15.24
CA ASP A 211 6.22 -16.01 14.87
C ASP A 211 5.26 -15.44 13.80
N ILE A 212 4.90 -16.24 12.80
CA ILE A 212 4.01 -15.84 11.71
C ILE A 212 2.60 -15.58 12.25
N GLU A 213 2.09 -16.50 13.07
CA GLU A 213 0.76 -16.36 13.66
C GLU A 213 0.71 -15.16 14.60
N SER A 214 1.74 -14.95 15.41
CA SER A 214 1.85 -13.76 16.27
C SER A 214 1.67 -12.49 15.45
N MET A 215 2.42 -12.33 14.36
CA MET A 215 2.31 -11.14 13.52
C MET A 215 1.03 -11.05 12.67
N GLN A 216 0.36 -12.16 12.42
CA GLN A 216 -0.93 -12.15 11.74
C GLN A 216 -2.10 -11.81 12.68
N ARG A 217 -1.94 -12.05 13.99
CA ARG A 217 -3.00 -11.89 14.99
C ARG A 217 -3.17 -10.48 15.56
N ALA A 218 -2.35 -9.49 15.19
CA ALA A 218 -2.57 -8.12 15.65
C ALA A 218 -3.95 -7.63 15.19
N GLN A 219 -4.90 -7.49 16.12
CA GLN A 219 -6.28 -7.13 15.82
C GLN A 219 -6.44 -5.60 15.75
N ASP A 220 -5.60 -4.88 16.49
CA ASP A 220 -5.64 -3.44 16.58
C ASP A 220 -4.24 -2.78 16.62
N LEU A 221 -4.25 -1.45 16.80
CA LEU A 221 -3.05 -0.63 16.87
C LEU A 221 -2.21 -0.92 18.11
N ARG A 222 -2.85 -1.35 19.21
CA ARG A 222 -2.19 -1.63 20.50
C ARG A 222 -1.35 -2.90 20.37
N ASP A 223 -1.96 -3.95 19.83
CA ASP A 223 -1.28 -5.22 19.56
C ASP A 223 -0.07 -5.00 18.62
N ALA A 224 -0.26 -4.21 17.56
CA ALA A 224 0.80 -3.94 16.59
C ALA A 224 2.01 -3.23 17.23
N ILE A 225 1.77 -2.29 18.16
CA ILE A 225 2.83 -1.60 18.90
C ILE A 225 3.50 -2.55 19.89
N GLU A 226 2.73 -3.33 20.63
CA GLU A 226 3.25 -4.29 21.60
C GLU A 226 4.16 -5.33 20.92
N GLN A 227 3.81 -5.77 19.70
CA GLN A 227 4.65 -6.66 18.90
C GLN A 227 5.99 -6.05 18.45
N VAL A 228 6.07 -4.73 18.34
CA VAL A 228 7.34 -4.05 18.06
C VAL A 228 8.16 -3.96 19.33
N GLU A 229 7.53 -3.56 20.45
CA GLU A 229 8.18 -3.39 21.75
C GLU A 229 8.73 -4.69 22.32
N ASN A 230 7.98 -5.79 22.22
CA ASN A 230 8.41 -7.11 22.68
C ASN A 230 9.48 -7.75 21.76
N GLY A 231 9.86 -7.06 20.67
CA GLY A 231 10.89 -7.50 19.74
C GLY A 231 10.42 -8.54 18.73
N ALA A 232 9.14 -8.93 18.68
CA ALA A 232 8.65 -9.91 17.70
C ALA A 232 8.92 -9.47 16.26
N VAL A 233 8.70 -8.17 15.96
CA VAL A 233 9.05 -7.60 14.64
C VAL A 233 10.55 -7.70 14.36
N GLY A 234 11.40 -7.46 15.37
CA GLY A 234 12.86 -7.62 15.25
C GLY A 234 13.28 -9.07 14.99
N CYS A 235 12.65 -10.04 15.66
CA CYS A 235 12.87 -11.47 15.46
C CYS A 235 12.51 -11.90 14.02
N ILE A 236 11.34 -11.48 13.52
CA ILE A 236 10.90 -11.76 12.15
C ILE A 236 11.85 -11.13 11.14
N CYS A 237 12.24 -9.87 11.36
CA CYS A 237 13.24 -9.18 10.54
C CYS A 237 14.54 -9.99 10.47
N LYS A 238 15.10 -10.38 11.62
CA LYS A 238 16.37 -11.12 11.69
C LYS A 238 16.31 -12.48 10.98
N ARG A 239 15.14 -13.14 10.99
CA ARG A 239 14.93 -14.51 10.50
C ARG A 239 14.53 -14.59 9.02
N TYR A 240 13.84 -13.58 8.49
CA TYR A 240 13.25 -13.60 7.15
C TYR A 240 13.77 -12.53 6.18
N ILE A 241 14.42 -11.47 6.66
CA ILE A 241 15.01 -10.46 5.77
C ILE A 241 16.14 -11.12 4.96
N PRO A 242 16.16 -10.92 3.63
CA PRO A 242 17.26 -11.35 2.79
C PRO A 242 18.56 -10.71 3.26
N ARG A 243 19.62 -11.50 3.39
CA ARG A 243 20.97 -11.01 3.69
C ARG A 243 21.85 -11.23 2.47
N ASP A 244 22.99 -10.56 2.41
CA ASP A 244 23.92 -10.71 1.29
C ASP A 244 24.38 -12.17 1.08
N ASP A 245 24.35 -12.98 2.15
CA ASP A 245 24.67 -14.41 2.15
C ASP A 245 23.46 -15.34 1.99
N ARG A 246 22.22 -14.81 1.96
CA ARG A 246 21.00 -15.62 2.01
C ARG A 246 19.86 -15.02 1.20
N ALA A 247 19.40 -15.80 0.21
CA ALA A 247 18.19 -15.48 -0.56
C ALA A 247 16.95 -15.29 0.33
N ALA A 248 16.02 -14.47 -0.15
CA ALA A 248 14.74 -14.24 0.50
C ALA A 248 13.98 -15.56 0.70
N LYS A 249 13.53 -15.82 1.93
CA LYS A 249 12.55 -16.90 2.15
C LYS A 249 11.24 -16.53 1.45
N ALA A 250 10.57 -17.49 0.80
CA ALA A 250 9.32 -17.27 0.07
C ALA A 250 8.26 -16.49 0.88
N MET A 251 8.19 -16.74 2.20
CA MET A 251 7.24 -16.09 3.10
C MET A 251 7.51 -14.60 3.37
N TRP A 252 8.72 -14.10 3.09
CA TRP A 252 9.07 -12.70 3.34
C TRP A 252 8.16 -11.73 2.56
N GLY A 253 7.77 -12.08 1.34
CA GLY A 253 6.85 -11.29 0.53
C GLY A 253 5.53 -10.99 1.25
N HIS A 254 5.00 -11.97 1.99
CA HIS A 254 3.75 -11.83 2.75
C HIS A 254 3.92 -11.05 4.06
N LEU A 255 5.07 -11.16 4.72
CA LEU A 255 5.33 -10.52 6.02
C LEU A 255 5.82 -9.08 5.89
N LYS A 256 6.54 -8.74 4.81
CA LYS A 256 7.22 -7.45 4.62
C LYS A 256 6.28 -6.25 4.81
N GLY A 257 5.08 -6.29 4.24
CA GLY A 257 4.11 -5.21 4.34
C GLY A 257 3.69 -4.94 5.79
N LYS A 258 3.39 -6.00 6.55
CA LYS A 258 2.99 -5.92 7.96
C LYS A 258 4.14 -5.43 8.84
N VAL A 259 5.33 -6.02 8.69
CA VAL A 259 6.56 -5.62 9.40
C VAL A 259 6.83 -4.12 9.20
N THR A 260 6.78 -3.67 7.95
CA THR A 260 7.03 -2.26 7.60
C THR A 260 5.99 -1.34 8.22
N LYS A 261 4.70 -1.74 8.20
CA LYS A 261 3.62 -0.97 8.80
C LYS A 261 3.79 -0.86 10.32
N HIS A 262 4.08 -1.96 11.01
CA HIS A 262 4.28 -1.97 12.46
C HIS A 262 5.50 -1.11 12.84
N GLY A 263 6.62 -1.26 12.13
CA GLY A 263 7.81 -0.43 12.34
C GLY A 263 7.55 1.07 12.13
N ARG A 264 6.75 1.45 11.13
CA ARG A 264 6.35 2.85 10.91
C ARG A 264 5.45 3.38 12.01
N LEU A 265 4.47 2.60 12.47
CA LEU A 265 3.59 2.97 13.59
C LEU A 265 4.42 3.23 14.85
N TYR A 266 5.35 2.33 15.14
CA TYR A 266 6.24 2.50 16.27
C TYR A 266 7.17 3.71 16.11
N GLY A 267 7.72 3.93 14.90
CA GLY A 267 8.51 5.13 14.62
C GLY A 267 7.74 6.44 14.84
N LEU A 268 6.45 6.48 14.50
CA LEU A 268 5.57 7.62 14.79
C LEU A 268 5.34 7.79 16.30
N LEU A 269 5.06 6.70 17.01
CA LEU A 269 4.89 6.70 18.47
C LEU A 269 6.15 7.24 19.15
N SER A 270 7.33 6.70 18.84
CA SER A 270 8.59 7.11 19.48
C SER A 270 9.05 8.51 19.05
N GLY A 271 8.86 8.87 17.77
CA GLY A 271 9.33 10.15 17.23
C GLY A 271 8.37 11.30 17.54
N THR A 272 7.16 11.24 17.01
CA THR A 272 6.20 12.35 17.08
C THR A 272 5.54 12.46 18.44
N PHE A 273 5.25 11.33 19.07
CA PHE A 273 4.54 11.29 20.35
C PHE A 273 5.47 11.07 21.55
N GLN A 274 6.80 11.10 21.34
CA GLN A 274 7.80 10.94 22.42
C GLN A 274 7.57 9.70 23.29
N ALA A 275 7.09 8.61 22.67
CA ALA A 275 6.69 7.37 23.33
C ALA A 275 5.48 7.49 24.30
N ASP A 276 4.73 8.60 24.26
CA ASP A 276 3.45 8.73 24.95
C ASP A 276 2.37 7.92 24.23
N ARG A 277 2.15 6.70 24.72
CA ARG A 277 1.16 5.76 24.18
C ARG A 277 -0.25 6.29 24.29
N ASP A 278 -0.60 6.97 25.37
CA ASP A 278 -1.97 7.43 25.59
C ASP A 278 -2.30 8.58 24.67
N SER A 279 -1.39 9.55 24.50
CA SER A 279 -1.55 10.61 23.50
C SER A 279 -1.61 10.04 22.08
N PHE A 280 -0.78 9.05 21.76
CA PHE A 280 -0.79 8.37 20.47
C PHE A 280 -2.11 7.67 20.20
N PHE A 281 -2.58 6.81 21.13
CA PHE A 281 -3.85 6.14 20.96
C PHE A 281 -5.00 7.12 20.97
N GLN A 282 -4.97 8.15 21.83
CA GLN A 282 -6.00 9.18 21.85
C GLN A 282 -6.08 9.87 20.49
N PHE A 283 -4.96 10.22 19.85
CA PHE A 283 -4.94 10.82 18.51
C PHE A 283 -5.68 9.96 17.47
N PHE A 284 -5.47 8.64 17.47
CA PHE A 284 -6.15 7.70 16.56
C PHE A 284 -7.55 7.27 17.05
N THR A 285 -7.85 7.46 18.33
CA THR A 285 -9.13 7.12 18.98
C THR A 285 -10.05 8.34 19.04
N VAL A 286 -9.57 9.56 18.73
CA VAL A 286 -10.41 10.76 18.58
C VAL A 286 -11.46 10.43 17.55
N SER A 287 -12.61 10.04 18.09
CA SER A 287 -13.61 9.35 17.32
C SER A 287 -14.15 10.36 16.33
N ALA A 288 -14.18 9.98 15.05
CA ALA A 288 -14.88 10.68 13.98
C ALA A 288 -16.35 11.04 14.33
N ALA A 289 -16.88 10.51 15.44
CA ALA A 289 -18.20 10.75 15.98
C ALA A 289 -18.30 11.76 17.16
N MET A 290 -17.20 12.12 17.86
CA MET A 290 -17.31 12.79 19.19
C MET A 290 -17.03 14.29 19.23
N ASN A 291 -16.42 14.91 18.22
CA ASN A 291 -16.22 16.36 18.28
C ASN A 291 -17.41 17.18 17.80
N ASP A 292 -18.27 16.64 16.93
CA ASP A 292 -19.42 17.42 16.43
C ASP A 292 -20.70 17.21 17.23
N LYS A 293 -20.87 16.01 17.82
CA LYS A 293 -22.06 15.72 18.65
C LYS A 293 -22.04 16.43 20.00
N LYS A 294 -20.88 16.87 20.49
CA LYS A 294 -20.76 17.59 21.77
C LYS A 294 -21.54 18.91 21.81
N ARG A 295 -21.74 19.57 20.66
CA ARG A 295 -22.57 20.79 20.58
C ARG A 295 -24.07 20.52 20.77
N TYR A 296 -24.49 19.27 20.65
CA TYR A 296 -25.89 18.85 20.75
C TYR A 296 -26.13 17.90 21.94
N ILE A 297 -25.18 17.85 22.88
CA ILE A 297 -25.40 17.17 24.15
C ILE A 297 -26.20 18.11 25.04
N ASP A 298 -27.34 17.66 25.54
CA ASP A 298 -28.12 18.42 26.50
C ASP A 298 -27.34 18.53 27.83
N PRO A 299 -27.11 19.75 28.33
CA PRO A 299 -26.30 19.98 29.53
C PRO A 299 -26.88 19.33 30.79
N VAL A 300 -28.19 19.03 30.82
CA VAL A 300 -28.85 18.41 31.98
C VAL A 300 -28.70 16.89 31.94
N SER A 301 -28.94 16.27 30.78
CA SER A 301 -28.91 14.80 30.66
C SER A 301 -27.55 14.22 30.28
N GLY A 302 -26.62 15.02 29.75
CA GLY A 302 -25.33 14.56 29.23
C GLY A 302 -25.45 13.62 28.01
N ARG A 303 -26.65 13.52 27.41
CA ARG A 303 -26.93 12.72 26.21
C ARG A 303 -27.20 13.62 25.01
N PHE A 304 -27.08 13.04 23.81
CA PHE A 304 -27.47 13.71 22.58
C PHE A 304 -28.95 14.11 22.63
N SER A 305 -29.24 15.38 22.39
CA SER A 305 -30.59 15.93 22.34
C SER A 305 -31.00 16.14 20.89
N GLU A 306 -31.94 15.32 20.44
CA GLU A 306 -32.54 15.45 19.12
C GLU A 306 -33.28 16.78 18.96
N GLN A 307 -33.80 17.34 20.05
CA GLN A 307 -34.41 18.67 20.05
C GLN A 307 -33.39 19.77 19.78
N LEU A 308 -32.20 19.73 20.39
CA LEU A 308 -31.13 20.69 20.09
C LEU A 308 -30.62 20.52 18.66
N TRP A 309 -30.51 19.28 18.18
CA TRP A 309 -30.15 19.01 16.79
C TRP A 309 -31.18 19.58 15.81
N ARG A 310 -32.47 19.30 15.98
CA ARG A 310 -33.54 19.85 15.13
C ARG A 310 -33.71 21.36 15.28
N ALA A 311 -33.44 21.94 16.45
CA ALA A 311 -33.49 23.39 16.64
C ALA A 311 -32.41 24.12 15.82
N VAL A 312 -31.24 23.51 15.65
CA VAL A 312 -30.13 24.09 14.89
C VAL A 312 -30.25 23.78 13.40
N TRP A 313 -30.65 22.57 13.04
CA TRP A 313 -30.61 22.08 11.64
C TRP A 313 -31.99 21.97 10.96
N GLY A 314 -33.09 22.07 11.71
CA GLY A 314 -34.45 21.93 11.18
C GLY A 314 -34.67 20.60 10.45
N ASP A 315 -35.31 20.67 9.28
CA ASP A 315 -35.55 19.54 8.37
C ASP A 315 -34.48 19.44 7.26
N GLN A 316 -33.31 20.07 7.45
CA GLN A 316 -32.25 19.97 6.46
C GLN A 316 -31.76 18.53 6.30
N ASN A 317 -31.48 18.14 5.06
CA ASN A 317 -30.94 16.81 4.80
C ASN A 317 -29.52 16.68 5.38
N ASP A 318 -29.12 15.44 5.67
CA ASP A 318 -27.83 15.12 6.29
C ASP A 318 -26.64 15.75 5.55
N TRP A 319 -26.76 15.93 4.23
CA TRP A 319 -25.71 16.48 3.39
C TRP A 319 -25.49 17.99 3.61
N HIS A 320 -26.55 18.78 3.80
CA HIS A 320 -26.42 20.21 4.13
C HIS A 320 -25.80 20.41 5.51
N VAL A 321 -26.21 19.59 6.49
CA VAL A 321 -25.60 19.55 7.82
C VAL A 321 -24.11 19.22 7.72
N TRP A 322 -23.76 18.24 6.88
CA TRP A 322 -22.36 17.84 6.68
C TRP A 322 -21.50 18.96 6.11
N ARG A 323 -22.04 19.70 5.14
CA ARG A 323 -21.41 20.89 4.54
C ARG A 323 -21.21 22.01 5.56
N GLU A 324 -22.26 22.39 6.28
CA GLU A 324 -22.24 23.47 7.28
C GLU A 324 -21.33 23.17 8.47
N LEU A 325 -21.18 21.89 8.84
CA LEU A 325 -20.18 21.45 9.82
C LEU A 325 -18.74 21.57 9.32
N GLY A 326 -18.53 22.06 8.09
CA GLY A 326 -17.21 22.16 7.48
C GLY A 326 -16.57 20.80 7.28
N LYS A 327 -17.36 19.72 7.21
CA LYS A 327 -16.85 18.37 6.88
C LYS A 327 -16.61 18.18 5.40
N GLU A 328 -17.02 19.15 4.57
CA GLU A 328 -16.46 19.31 3.22
C GLU A 328 -15.02 19.82 3.28
N TRP A 329 -14.10 19.05 3.85
CA TRP A 329 -12.67 19.32 3.66
C TRP A 329 -12.30 18.95 2.22
N TYR A 330 -12.47 19.92 1.32
CA TYR A 330 -11.78 19.98 0.04
C TYR A 330 -10.66 21.01 0.16
N GLU A 331 -9.56 20.65 0.83
CA GLU A 331 -8.32 21.41 0.62
C GLU A 331 -7.89 21.22 -0.84
N GLY A 332 -7.88 22.35 -1.55
CA GLY A 332 -7.61 22.42 -2.98
C GLY A 332 -8.13 23.68 -3.68
N ARG A 333 -8.25 24.83 -3.01
CA ARG A 333 -8.34 26.14 -3.69
C ARG A 333 -7.15 26.99 -3.27
N LYS A 334 -6.17 27.12 -4.17
CA LYS A 334 -5.33 28.32 -4.23
C LYS A 334 -6.22 29.44 -4.76
N ALA A 335 -6.31 30.54 -4.02
CA ALA A 335 -6.90 31.78 -4.53
C ALA A 335 -6.08 32.25 -5.74
N LEU A 336 -6.80 32.65 -6.80
CA LEU A 336 -6.28 33.28 -8.01
C LEU A 336 -5.70 34.67 -7.71
#